data_AF-A0A174X7G7-F1
#
_entry.id   AF-A0A174X7G7-F1
#
_cell.length_a   1.000
_cell.length_b   1.000
_cell.length_c   1.000
_cell.angle_alpha   90.00
_cell.angle_beta   90.00
_cell.angle_gamma   90.00
#
_symmetry.space_group_name_H-M   'P 1'
#
loop_
_entity.id
_entity.type
_entity.pdbx_description
1 polymer ?
#
loop_
_entity_poly.entity_id
_entity_poly.type
_entity_poly.pdbx_seq_one_letter_code
_entity_poly.pdbx_strand_id
1 'polypeptide(L)' 'MAAKKVKSVEETFQELEEIIRKLESGESSLEESFQYYEAGMKLVKSCNEKIDKVEKQIIVLEEDGESHEL' A
#
# COMPACT_ATOMS: atom_id res chain seq x y z
N MET A 1 25.07 -1.25 4.44
CA MET A 1 23.90 -1.97 3.89
C MET A 1 22.69 -1.06 4.05
N ALA A 2 22.08 -0.60 2.95
CA ALA A 2 20.98 0.36 3.02
C ALA A 2 19.71 -0.35 3.50
N ALA A 3 19.22 0.03 4.69
CA ALA A 3 17.93 -0.43 5.19
C ALA A 3 16.85 0.01 4.18
N LYS A 4 16.20 -0.97 3.55
CA LYS A 4 15.08 -0.72 2.63
C LYS A 4 13.95 -0.10 3.45
N LYS A 5 13.81 1.22 3.41
CA LYS A 5 12.74 1.95 4.09
C LYS A 5 11.41 1.34 3.68
N VAL A 6 10.64 0.89 4.67
CA VAL A 6 9.25 0.51 4.47
C VAL A 6 8.50 1.80 4.16
N LYS A 7 7.99 1.93 2.94
CA LYS A 7 7.20 3.10 2.52
C LYS A 7 5.98 3.25 3.43
N SER A 8 5.63 4.46 3.82
CA SER A 8 4.38 4.73 4.53
C SER A 8 3.16 4.50 3.62
N VAL A 9 1.97 4.50 4.22
CA VAL A 9 0.71 4.44 3.46
C VAL A 9 0.56 5.69 2.58
N GLU A 10 0.89 6.86 3.11
CA GLU A 10 0.87 8.14 2.40
C GLU A 10 1.81 8.15 1.20
N GLU A 11 3.05 7.67 1.36
CA GLU A 11 4.01 7.52 0.26
C GLU A 11 3.49 6.56 -0.82
N THR A 12 2.81 5.49 -0.41
CA THR A 12 2.21 4.51 -1.34
C THR A 12 1.08 5.14 -2.16
N PHE A 13 0.26 6.00 -1.53
CA PHE A 13 -0.78 6.75 -2.23
C PHE A 13 -0.22 7.79 -3.20
N GLN A 14 0.84 8.51 -2.82
CA GLN A 14 1.50 9.47 -3.71
C GLN A 14 2.02 8.80 -4.98
N GLU A 15 2.68 7.65 -4.86
CA GLU A 15 3.15 6.90 -6.04
C GLU A 15 1.99 6.37 -6.89
N LEU A 16 0.89 5.95 -6.27
CA LEU A 16 -0.29 5.51 -7.00
C LEU A 16 -0.91 6.66 -7.80
N GLU A 17 -1.00 7.86 -7.22
CA GLU A 17 -1.47 9.07 -7.93
C GLU A 17 -0.56 9.42 -9.11
N GLU A 18 0.76 9.32 -8.96
CA GLU A 18 1.69 9.56 -10.08
C GLU A 18 1.49 8.55 -11.22
N ILE A 19 1.28 7.27 -10.89
CA ILE A 19 0.98 6.23 -11.87
C ILE A 19 -0.34 6.53 -12.59
N ILE A 20 -1.38 6.91 -11.86
CA ILE A 20 -2.68 7.28 -12.43
C ILE A 20 -2.51 8.48 -13.37
N ARG A 21 -1.81 9.53 -12.96
CA ARG A 21 -1.54 10.70 -13.81
C ARG A 21 -0.82 10.33 -15.10
N LYS A 22 0.16 9.42 -15.05
CA LYS A 22 0.88 8.94 -16.24
C LYS A 22 -0.02 8.14 -17.18
N LEU A 23 -0.90 7.32 -16.63
CA LEU A 23 -1.91 6.59 -17.41
C LEU A 23 -2.94 7.53 -18.04
N GLU A 24 -3.39 8.56 -17.31
CA GLU A 24 -4.37 9.55 -17.78
C GLU A 24 -3.80 10.55 -18.79
N SER A 25 -2.48 10.82 -18.74
CA SER A 25 -1.81 11.74 -19.67
C SER A 25 -1.94 11.31 -21.14
N GLY A 26 -2.11 10.00 -21.39
CA GLY A 26 -2.14 9.44 -22.74
C GLY A 26 -0.80 9.51 -23.49
N GLU A 27 0.28 9.97 -22.83
CA GLU A 27 1.63 10.05 -23.41
C GLU A 27 2.37 8.71 -23.34
N SER A 28 1.85 7.75 -22.57
CA SER A 28 2.45 6.43 -22.37
C SER A 28 2.14 5.49 -23.54
N SER A 29 3.14 4.73 -24.00
CA SER A 29 2.90 3.63 -24.93
C SER A 29 2.04 2.53 -24.28
N LEU A 30 1.50 1.61 -25.09
CA LEU A 30 0.71 0.49 -24.57
C LEU A 30 1.52 -0.37 -23.58
N GLU A 31 2.79 -0.65 -23.91
CA GLU A 31 3.69 -1.40 -23.02
C GLU A 31 3.94 -0.66 -21.70
N GLU A 32 4.23 0.64 -21.74
CA GLU A 32 4.39 1.45 -20.53
C GLU A 32 3.10 1.49 -19.71
N SER A 33 1.95 1.59 -20.36
CA SER A 33 0.65 1.57 -19.68
C SER A 33 0.44 0.24 -18.93
N PHE A 34 0.84 -0.88 -19.52
CA PHE A 34 0.84 -2.18 -18.83
C PHE A 34 1.80 -2.21 -17.63
N GLN A 35 2.99 -1.63 -17.76
CA GLN A 35 3.95 -1.55 -16.66
C GLN A 35 3.42 -0.68 -15.51
N TYR A 36 2.85 0.48 -15.82
CA TYR A 36 2.22 1.38 -14.84
C TYR A 36 1.04 0.71 -14.15
N TYR A 37 0.20 0.00 -14.89
CA TYR A 37 -0.91 -0.77 -14.33
C TYR A 37 -0.43 -1.86 -13.37
N GLU A 38 0.57 -2.65 -13.76
CA GLU A 38 1.14 -3.71 -12.91
C GLU A 38 1.77 -3.12 -11.64
N ALA A 39 2.50 -2.01 -11.76
CA ALA A 39 3.08 -1.29 -10.63
C ALA A 39 1.99 -0.76 -9.68
N GLY A 40 0.93 -0.18 -10.21
CA GLY A 40 -0.22 0.30 -9.44
C GLY A 40 -0.91 -0.83 -8.67
N MET A 41 -1.16 -1.97 -9.32
CA MET A 41 -1.74 -3.16 -8.66
C MET A 41 -0.86 -3.66 -7.51
N LYS A 42 0.46 -3.69 -7.69
CA LYS A 42 1.40 -4.09 -6.63
C LYS A 42 1.38 -3.12 -5.45
N LEU A 43 1.31 -1.81 -5.72
CA LEU A 43 1.21 -0.79 -4.67
C LEU A 43 -0.09 -0.92 -3.88
N VAL A 44 -1.23 -1.05 -4.56
CA VAL A 44 -2.54 -1.25 -3.92
C VAL A 44 -2.53 -2.50 -3.04
N LYS A 45 -2.00 -3.62 -3.55
CA LYS A 45 -1.89 -4.86 -2.78
C LYS A 45 -1.04 -4.66 -1.53
N SER A 46 0.13 -4.04 -1.66
CA SER A 46 1.01 -3.78 -0.53
C SER A 46 0.38 -2.84 0.50
N CYS A 47 -0.39 -1.84 0.06
CA CYS A 47 -1.13 -0.95 0.95
C CYS A 47 -2.19 -1.73 1.74
N ASN A 48 -2.97 -2.56 1.06
CA ASN A 48 -4.00 -3.38 1.69
C ASN A 48 -3.41 -4.35 2.73
N GLU A 49 -2.29 -5.00 2.42
CA GLU A 49 -1.58 -5.88 3.37
C GLU A 49 -1.08 -5.14 4.62
N LYS A 50 -0.68 -3.86 4.48
CA LYS A 50 -0.29 -3.04 5.64
C LYS A 50 -1.50 -2.69 6.50
N ILE A 51 -2.62 -2.33 5.89
CA ILE A 51 -3.85 -2.00 6.61
C ILE A 51 -4.35 -3.23 7.35
N ASP A 52 -4.46 -4.38 6.68
CA ASP A 52 -4.86 -5.65 7.29
C ASP A 52 -3.95 -6.04 8.46
N LYS A 53 -2.64 -5.81 8.34
CA LYS A 53 -1.70 -6.04 9.45
C LYS A 53 -1.98 -5.13 10.65
N VAL A 54 -2.27 -3.86 10.42
CA VAL A 54 -2.59 -2.91 11.49
C VAL A 54 -3.93 -3.28 12.13
N GLU A 55 -4.95 -3.60 11.33
CA GLU A 55 -6.26 -4.06 11.84
C GLU A 55 -6.11 -5.30 12.72
N LYS A 56 -5.34 -6.31 12.27
CA LYS A 56 -5.05 -7.50 13.09
C LYS A 56 -4.31 -7.18 14.38
N GLN A 57 -3.38 -6.23 14.36
CA GLN A 57 -2.68 -5.80 15.57
C GLN A 57 -3.64 -5.12 16.56
N ILE A 58 -4.59 -4.34 16.06
CA ILE A 58 -5.63 -3.73 16.90
C ILE A 58 -6.52 -4.80 17.54
N ILE A 59 -6.99 -5.78 16.77
CA ILE A 59 -7.82 -6.88 17.28
C ILE A 59 -7.10 -7.65 18.39
N VAL A 60 -5.81 -7.99 18.19
CA VAL A 60 -5.02 -8.69 19.21
C VAL A 60 -4.86 -7.84 20.47
N LEU A 61 -4.68 -6.52 20.34
CA LEU A 61 -4.59 -5.62 21.49
C LEU A 61 -5.93 -5.49 22.25
N GLU A 62 -7.06 -5.55 21.53
CA GLU A 62 -8.39 -5.56 22.15
C GLU A 62 -8.67 -6.89 22.88
N GLU A 63 -8.33 -8.04 22.29
CA GLU A 63 -8.44 -9.36 22.95
C GLU A 63 -7.52 -9.50 24.17
N ASP A 64 -6.29 -8.96 24.11
CA ASP A 64 -5.36 -8.94 25.23
C ASP A 64 -5.83 -7.97 26.34
N GLY A 65 -6.54 -6.90 25.96
CA GLY A 65 -7.17 -5.94 26.87
C GLY A 65 -8.38 -6.50 27.63
N GLU A 66 -9.23 -7.31 26.98
CA GLU A 66 -10.36 -8.00 27.65
C GLU A 66 -9.89 -9.09 28.62
N SER A 67 -8.68 -9.61 28.46
CA SER A 67 -8.10 -10.64 29.34
C SER A 67 -7.59 -10.10 30.69
N HIS A 68 -7.60 -8.78 30.89
CA HIS A 68 -7.04 -8.13 32.07
C HIS A 68 -8.07 -7.51 33.02
N GLU A 69 -9.36 -7.64 32.72
CA GLU A 69 -10.45 -7.34 33.65
C GLU A 69 -11.43 -8.52 33.69
N LEU A 70 -11.14 -9.52 34.53
CA LEU A 70 -12.04 -10.29 35.43
C LEU A 70 -11.37 -11.55 36.01
#